data_AF-A0A7S2H4V8-F1
#
_entry.id   AF-A0A7S2H4V8-F1
#
_cell.length_a   1.000
_cell.length_b   1.000
_cell.length_c   1.000
_cell.angle_alpha   90.00
_cell.angle_beta   90.00
_cell.angle_gamma   90.00
#
_symmetry.space_group_name_H-M   'P 1'
#
loop_
_entity.id
_entity.type
_entity.pdbx_description
1 polymer ?
#
loop_
_entity_poly.entity_id
_entity_poly.type
_entity_poly.pdbx_seq_one_letter_code
_entity_poly.pdbx_strand_id
1 'polypeptide(L)'
;FLSFQDAMDYFQEHPENEAGTSITEEMIVAAQKEWGDGIVKISSIHENGGDYEAAASTLIKNLYGYGLSPVLFKPTLARDSQFRSTFDDALSYFVATNGLHPEDTGFAIKGWKAVRWDNTG
;
A
#
# COMPACT_ATOMS: atom_id res chain seq x y z
N PHE A 1 -28.58 3.75 -28.31
CA PHE A 1 -28.59 3.14 -26.97
C PHE A 1 -27.98 1.76 -27.13
N LEU A 2 -26.86 1.47 -26.46
CA LEU A 2 -26.34 0.10 -26.39
C LEU A 2 -27.37 -0.73 -25.63
N SER A 3 -27.81 -1.83 -26.23
CA SER A 3 -28.70 -2.76 -25.57
C SER A 3 -27.90 -3.62 -24.59
N PHE A 4 -28.62 -4.22 -23.64
CA PHE A 4 -28.02 -5.19 -22.73
C PHE A 4 -27.41 -6.38 -23.50
N GLN A 5 -28.00 -6.76 -24.64
CA GLN A 5 -27.47 -7.82 -25.48
C GLN A 5 -26.16 -7.42 -26.17
N ASP A 6 -26.06 -6.19 -26.69
CA ASP A 6 -24.83 -5.68 -27.32
C ASP A 6 -23.66 -5.65 -26.32
N ALA A 7 -23.94 -5.35 -25.04
CA ALA A 7 -22.94 -5.39 -23.97
C ALA A 7 -22.51 -6.83 -23.65
N MET A 8 -23.45 -7.77 -23.58
CA MET A 8 -23.15 -9.19 -23.31
C MET A 8 -22.36 -9.86 -24.45
N ASP A 9 -22.70 -9.54 -25.70
CA ASP A 9 -22.00 -10.05 -26.88
C ASP A 9 -20.57 -9.51 -26.94
N TYR A 10 -20.37 -8.22 -26.59
CA TYR A 10 -19.06 -7.61 -26.47
C TYR A 10 -18.15 -8.33 -25.46
N PHE A 11 -18.70 -8.69 -24.29
CA PHE A 11 -17.95 -9.44 -23.27
C PHE A 11 -17.64 -10.89 -23.69
N GLN A 12 -18.49 -11.53 -24.50
CA GLN A 12 -18.22 -12.86 -25.04
C GLN A 12 -17.15 -12.87 -26.15
N GLU A 13 -17.07 -11.81 -26.95
CA GLU A 13 -16.12 -11.70 -28.06
C GLU A 13 -14.71 -11.25 -27.65
N HIS A 14 -14.55 -10.72 -26.43
CA HIS A 14 -13.28 -10.16 -25.91
C HIS A 14 -12.86 -10.83 -24.59
N PRO A 15 -12.52 -12.13 -24.58
CA PRO A 15 -12.15 -12.87 -23.37
C PRO A 15 -10.87 -12.34 -22.69
N GLU A 16 -10.08 -11.51 -23.36
CA GLU A 16 -8.98 -10.75 -22.75
C GLU A 16 -9.43 -9.77 -21.66
N ASN A 17 -10.72 -9.38 -21.63
CA ASN A 17 -11.30 -8.60 -20.53
C ASN A 17 -11.60 -9.44 -19.28
N GLU A 18 -11.44 -10.76 -19.33
CA GLU A 18 -11.47 -11.67 -18.17
C GLU A 18 -10.06 -12.05 -17.68
N ALA A 19 -9.00 -11.47 -18.25
CA ALA A 19 -7.63 -11.82 -17.89
C ALA A 19 -7.14 -11.06 -16.64
N GLY A 20 -7.73 -11.37 -15.49
CA GLY A 20 -7.15 -11.11 -14.19
C GLY A 20 -7.28 -12.37 -13.35
N THR A 21 -6.17 -13.03 -13.03
CA THR A 21 -6.16 -14.12 -12.05
C THR A 21 -6.92 -13.61 -10.82
N SER A 22 -8.03 -14.26 -10.47
CA SER A 22 -8.81 -13.86 -9.31
C SER A 22 -7.88 -13.83 -8.10
N ILE A 23 -7.95 -12.74 -7.32
CA ILE A 23 -7.16 -12.61 -6.09
C ILE A 23 -7.53 -13.78 -5.17
N THR A 24 -6.54 -14.59 -4.78
CA THR A 24 -6.75 -15.74 -3.89
C THR A 24 -6.47 -15.36 -2.43
N GLU A 25 -6.96 -16.18 -1.49
CA GLU A 25 -6.67 -16.00 -0.06
C GLU A 25 -5.16 -16.07 0.22
N GLU A 26 -4.43 -16.95 -0.48
CA GLU A 26 -2.98 -17.06 -0.34
C GLU A 26 -2.26 -15.78 -0.77
N MET A 27 -2.74 -15.13 -1.83
CA MET A 27 -2.20 -13.83 -2.27
C MET A 27 -2.45 -12.75 -1.22
N ILE A 28 -3.63 -12.75 -0.59
CA ILE A 28 -3.97 -11.81 0.49
C ILE A 28 -3.05 -12.04 1.70
N VAL A 29 -2.90 -13.29 2.14
CA VAL A 29 -2.05 -13.65 3.28
C VAL A 29 -0.58 -13.31 3.00
N ALA A 30 -0.10 -13.55 1.77
CA ALA A 30 1.25 -13.19 1.37
C ALA A 30 1.46 -11.67 1.42
N ALA A 31 0.55 -10.87 0.87
CA ALA A 31 0.62 -9.41 0.91
C ALA A 31 0.55 -8.86 2.33
N GLN A 32 -0.34 -9.40 3.18
CA GLN A 32 -0.43 -9.07 4.60
C GLN A 32 0.88 -9.37 5.34
N LYS A 33 1.49 -10.53 5.08
CA LYS A 33 2.77 -10.90 5.68
C LYS A 33 3.89 -9.97 5.23
N GLU A 34 4.00 -9.71 3.92
CA GLU A 34 5.04 -8.83 3.38
C GLU A 34 4.91 -7.40 3.94
N TRP A 35 3.68 -6.88 4.02
CA TRP A 35 3.43 -5.58 4.65
C TRP A 35 3.85 -5.56 6.12
N GLY A 36 3.42 -6.56 6.90
CA GLY A 36 3.71 -6.64 8.33
C GLY A 36 5.21 -6.79 8.63
N ASP A 37 5.89 -7.67 7.90
CA ASP A 37 7.34 -7.87 8.00
C ASP A 37 8.09 -6.59 7.59
N GLY A 38 7.61 -5.89 6.57
CA GLY A 38 8.14 -4.61 6.12
C GLY A 38 8.12 -3.55 7.22
N ILE A 39 7.00 -3.39 7.92
CA ILE A 39 6.87 -2.45 9.04
C ILE A 39 7.84 -2.78 10.17
N VAL A 40 7.92 -4.05 10.59
CA VAL A 40 8.85 -4.49 11.64
C VAL A 40 10.30 -4.27 11.22
N LYS A 41 10.63 -4.55 9.96
CA LYS A 41 11.98 -4.32 9.40
C LYS A 41 12.36 -2.85 9.44
N ILE A 42 11.47 -1.94 9.01
CA ILE A 42 11.73 -0.49 9.04
C ILE A 42 11.97 -0.03 10.48
N SER A 43 11.11 -0.45 11.42
CA SER A 43 11.27 -0.13 12.85
C SER A 43 12.62 -0.62 13.38
N SER A 44 12.99 -1.87 13.10
CA SER A 44 14.26 -2.44 13.55
C SER A 44 15.47 -1.73 12.94
N ILE A 45 15.43 -1.32 11.67
CA ILE A 45 16.54 -0.58 11.03
C ILE A 45 16.68 0.80 11.67
N HIS A 46 15.57 1.50 11.90
CA HIS A 46 15.56 2.82 12.54
C HIS A 46 16.17 2.76 13.95
N GLU A 47 15.76 1.79 14.78
CA GLU A 47 16.29 1.61 16.14
C GLU A 47 17.80 1.32 16.15
N ASN A 48 18.31 0.65 15.12
CA ASN A 48 19.74 0.35 14.98
C ASN A 48 20.52 1.46 14.26
N GLY A 49 19.89 2.61 13.97
CA GLY A 49 20.53 3.74 13.28
C GLY A 49 20.90 3.47 11.82
N GLY A 50 20.25 2.48 11.18
CA GLY A 50 20.46 2.17 9.77
C GLY A 50 19.61 3.02 8.82
N ASP A 51 19.66 2.71 7.52
CA ASP A 51 18.90 3.43 6.49
C ASP A 51 17.45 2.94 6.39
N TYR A 52 16.61 3.46 7.30
CA TYR A 52 15.19 3.13 7.38
C TYR A 52 14.35 3.81 6.28
N GLU A 53 14.82 4.92 5.72
CA GLU A 53 14.17 5.60 4.59
C GLU A 53 14.28 4.76 3.32
N ALA A 54 15.45 4.17 3.03
CA ALA A 54 15.60 3.23 1.92
C ALA A 54 14.71 2.00 2.11
N ALA A 55 14.64 1.45 3.33
CA ALA A 55 13.77 0.32 3.64
C ALA A 55 12.28 0.64 3.42
N ALA A 56 11.83 1.82 3.87
CA ALA A 56 10.47 2.30 3.64
C ALA A 56 10.20 2.54 2.15
N SER A 57 11.15 3.14 1.44
CA SER A 57 11.06 3.39 0.01
C SER A 57 10.90 2.09 -0.78
N THR A 58 11.66 1.04 -0.45
CA THR A 58 11.51 -0.28 -1.07
C THR A 58 10.14 -0.88 -0.78
N LEU A 59 9.68 -0.85 0.47
CA LEU A 59 8.36 -1.38 0.84
C LEU A 59 7.24 -0.68 0.05
N ILE A 60 7.27 0.66 -0.01
CA ILE A 60 6.24 1.44 -0.69
C ILE A 60 6.27 1.14 -2.19
N LYS A 61 7.44 1.09 -2.83
CA LYS A 61 7.56 0.77 -4.27
C LYS A 61 7.05 -0.62 -4.61
N ASN A 62 7.23 -1.58 -3.72
CA ASN A 62 6.82 -2.97 -3.96
C ASN A 62 5.32 -3.18 -3.74
N LEU A 63 4.75 -2.56 -2.71
CA LEU A 63 3.38 -2.85 -2.27
C LEU A 63 2.35 -1.82 -2.74
N TYR A 64 2.78 -0.64 -3.17
CA TYR A 64 1.88 0.42 -3.61
C TYR A 64 2.18 0.72 -5.07
N GLY A 65 1.13 0.66 -5.90
CA GLY A 65 1.20 0.83 -7.36
C GLY A 65 1.49 2.25 -7.84
N TYR A 66 2.27 3.04 -7.09
CA TYR A 66 2.72 4.36 -7.53
C TYR A 66 3.47 4.24 -8.85
N GLY A 67 3.08 5.04 -9.85
CA GLY A 67 3.62 4.97 -11.20
C GLY A 67 2.96 3.93 -12.11
N LEU A 68 2.10 3.05 -11.57
CA LEU A 68 1.29 2.11 -12.35
C LEU A 68 -0.13 2.65 -12.59
N SER A 69 -0.73 3.26 -11.58
CA SER A 69 -2.05 3.89 -11.64
C SER A 69 -2.18 4.97 -10.55
N PRO A 70 -3.22 5.81 -10.58
CA PRO A 70 -3.50 6.72 -9.47
C PRO A 70 -3.73 5.93 -8.17
N VAL A 71 -3.00 6.30 -7.11
CA VAL A 71 -3.11 5.68 -5.78
C VAL A 71 -3.76 6.66 -4.82
N LEU A 72 -4.79 6.21 -4.11
CA LEU A 72 -5.46 6.97 -3.04
C LEU A 72 -5.15 6.33 -1.68
N PHE A 73 -3.94 6.56 -1.17
CA PHE A 73 -3.55 6.03 0.13
C PHE A 73 -4.15 6.89 1.24
N LYS A 74 -4.96 6.29 2.12
CA LYS A 74 -5.55 6.96 3.29
C LYS A 74 -4.85 6.51 4.57
N PRO A 75 -3.93 7.31 5.15
CA PRO A 75 -3.24 6.92 6.37
C PRO A 75 -4.18 6.83 7.57
N THR A 76 -3.83 5.99 8.54
CA THR A 76 -4.66 5.76 9.73
C THR A 76 -4.55 6.91 10.74
N LEU A 77 -3.40 7.57 10.79
CA LEU A 77 -3.11 8.63 11.77
C LEU A 77 -3.12 10.06 11.18
N ALA A 78 -3.62 10.23 9.95
CA ALA A 78 -3.72 11.55 9.32
C ALA A 78 -5.14 12.12 9.48
N ARG A 79 -5.24 13.33 10.01
CA ARG A 79 -6.50 14.05 10.23
C ARG A 79 -6.66 15.20 9.26
N ASP A 80 -5.60 15.99 9.07
CA ASP A 80 -5.65 17.26 8.35
C ASP A 80 -5.46 17.03 6.84
N SER A 81 -4.46 16.21 6.47
CA SER A 81 -4.17 15.75 5.11
C SER A 81 -4.46 14.26 4.97
N GLN A 82 -5.73 13.93 4.80
CA GLN A 82 -6.26 12.56 4.91
C GLN A 82 -5.81 11.60 3.81
N PHE A 83 -5.33 12.11 2.69
CA PHE A 83 -4.93 11.31 1.53
C PHE A 83 -3.51 11.62 1.09
N ARG A 84 -2.80 10.59 0.66
CA ARG A 84 -1.43 10.62 0.17
C ARG A 84 -1.40 10.08 -1.25
N SER A 85 -1.43 11.00 -2.20
CA SER A 85 -1.61 10.67 -3.62
C SER A 85 -0.29 10.38 -4.34
N THR A 86 0.84 10.75 -3.74
CA THR A 86 2.17 10.53 -4.31
C THR A 86 3.01 9.57 -3.45
N PHE A 87 4.09 9.07 -4.05
CA PHE A 87 5.08 8.27 -3.32
C PHE A 87 5.68 9.05 -2.14
N ASP A 88 6.06 10.30 -2.35
CA ASP A 88 6.68 11.13 -1.30
C ASP A 88 5.70 11.44 -0.16
N ASP A 89 4.42 11.59 -0.49
CA ASP A 89 3.34 11.74 0.48
C ASP A 89 3.20 10.49 1.37
N ALA A 90 3.29 9.29 0.79
CA ALA A 90 3.30 8.04 1.54
C ALA A 90 4.58 7.91 2.37
N LEU A 91 5.75 8.23 1.79
CA LEU A 91 7.02 8.17 2.49
C LEU A 91 7.02 9.10 3.73
N SER A 92 6.45 10.30 3.60
CA SER A 92 6.24 11.22 4.72
C SER A 92 5.46 10.53 5.86
N TYR A 93 4.37 9.83 5.54
CA TYR A 93 3.59 9.12 6.56
C TYR A 93 4.40 7.99 7.23
N PHE A 94 5.14 7.21 6.44
CA PHE A 94 5.87 6.04 6.95
C PHE A 94 7.06 6.44 7.84
N VAL A 95 7.85 7.44 7.44
CA VAL A 95 9.14 7.74 8.09
C VAL A 95 9.40 9.22 8.43
N ALA A 96 8.54 10.14 7.98
CA ALA A 96 8.57 11.57 8.31
C ALA A 96 9.93 12.28 8.06
N THR A 97 10.72 11.82 7.09
CA THR A 97 12.05 12.38 6.80
C THR A 97 12.04 13.59 5.87
N ASN A 98 10.95 13.79 5.11
CA ASN A 98 10.85 14.83 4.09
C ASN A 98 10.05 16.08 4.52
N GLY A 99 9.38 16.04 5.69
CA GLY A 99 8.63 17.16 6.25
C GLY A 99 7.43 17.63 5.42
N LEU A 100 6.91 16.81 4.49
CA LEU A 100 5.82 17.22 3.60
C LEU A 100 4.49 17.45 4.34
N HIS A 101 4.21 16.64 5.37
CA HIS A 101 3.01 16.81 6.19
C HIS A 101 3.41 17.00 7.65
N PRO A 102 3.14 18.17 8.26
CA PRO A 102 3.54 18.46 9.64
C PRO A 102 2.96 17.51 10.70
N GLU A 103 1.84 16.84 10.40
CA GLU A 103 1.22 15.85 11.29
C GLU A 103 1.91 14.48 11.26
N ASP A 104 2.79 14.23 10.29
CA ASP A 104 3.50 12.97 10.19
C ASP A 104 4.62 12.88 11.22
N THR A 105 4.62 11.75 11.92
CA THR A 105 5.62 11.43 12.95
C THR A 105 6.35 10.12 12.65
N GLY A 106 6.16 9.59 11.44
CA GLY A 106 6.74 8.32 11.00
C GLY A 106 6.03 7.12 11.61
N PHE A 107 5.00 6.61 10.94
CA PHE A 107 4.25 5.44 11.39
C PHE A 107 5.15 4.21 11.56
N ALA A 108 6.02 3.92 10.60
CA ALA A 108 6.81 2.70 10.55
C ALA A 108 8.06 2.73 11.45
N ILE A 109 8.34 3.85 12.11
CA ILE A 109 9.48 4.02 13.04
C ILE A 109 9.07 4.09 14.52
N LYS A 110 7.83 3.67 14.84
CA LYS A 110 7.29 3.64 16.22
C LYS A 110 7.73 2.43 17.07
N GLY A 111 8.78 1.72 16.66
CA GLY A 111 9.34 0.58 17.42
C GLY A 111 8.50 -0.70 17.32
N TRP A 112 7.83 -0.94 16.19
CA TRP A 112 7.02 -2.14 15.97
C TRP A 112 7.88 -3.41 16.01
N LYS A 113 7.43 -4.41 16.79
CA LYS A 113 8.12 -5.71 16.93
C LYS A 113 7.40 -6.88 16.27
N ALA A 114 6.09 -6.75 16.09
CA ALA A 114 5.25 -7.75 15.46
C ALA A 114 3.97 -7.08 14.92
N VAL A 115 3.39 -7.67 13.88
CA VAL A 115 2.07 -7.33 13.34
C VAL A 115 1.19 -8.57 13.43
N ARG A 116 -0.05 -8.41 13.89
CA ARG A 116 -1.06 -9.46 13.94
C ARG A 116 -2.25 -9.06 13.08
N TRP A 117 -2.77 -9.99 12.31
CA TRP A 117 -3.97 -9.82 11.50
C TRP A 117 -5.17 -10.44 12.19
N ASP A 118 -6.33 -9.80 12.01
CA ASP A 118 -7.63 -10.30 12.45
C ASP A 118 -8.64 -10.00 11.33
N ASN A 119 -8.81 -10.97 10.43
CA ASN A 119 -9.64 -10.81 9.24
C ASN A 119 -11.10 -11.11 9.62
N THR A 120 -11.99 -10.11 9.60
CA THR A 120 -13.36 -10.23 10.13
C THR A 120 -14.46 -10.61 9.12
N GLY A 121 -14.10 -11.10 7.93
CA GLY A 121 -15.05 -11.56 6.90
C GLY A 121 -15.63 -10.44 6.05
#